data_AF-A0A1Y3MV32-F1
#
_entry.id   AF-A0A1Y3MV32-F1
#
_cell.length_a   1.000
_cell.length_b   1.000
_cell.length_c   1.000
_cell.angle_alpha   90.00
_cell.angle_beta   90.00
_cell.angle_gamma   90.00
#
_symmetry.space_group_name_H-M   'P 1'
#
loop_
_entity.id
_entity.type
_entity.pdbx_description
1 polymer ?
#
loop_
_entity_poly.entity_id
_entity_poly.type
_entity_poly.pdbx_seq_one_letter_code
_entity_poly.pdbx_strand_id
1 'polypeptide(L)'
;MNTTSINLESEFENAVNAVRNAFNNKITEKDSEVILLRNELIQKQNEIKEYVQKISQLESYIYKCDKKMNEMAKVITKLSNFKKNVLQSFENKQNMKDDNSIEHEFIKQTELQNSTTNNNSNKNSLSSMKSNINSSNTSSASTLLFNKYDLDDFNDFNGKYFSKKESIKKSYDSPIPREHPPETIDGRDFFKLARSKLSYDQFTSLLANVKAYNNRDQGKGKTLENIEIALGETHHDLYKQFEKLLGIY
;
A
#
# COMPACT_ATOMS: atom_id res chain seq x y z
N MET A 1 -34.58 10.74 -74.36
CA MET A 1 -33.72 9.78 -73.62
C MET A 1 -32.65 10.45 -72.73
N ASN A 2 -32.35 11.76 -72.84
CA ASN A 2 -31.28 12.40 -72.05
C ASN A 2 -31.63 12.79 -70.60
N THR A 3 -32.91 12.94 -70.24
CA THR A 3 -33.31 13.49 -68.93
C THR A 3 -33.09 12.51 -67.78
N THR A 4 -33.22 11.20 -68.03
CA THR A 4 -33.05 10.16 -67.01
C THR A 4 -31.60 10.01 -66.57
N SER A 5 -30.64 10.08 -67.50
CA SER A 5 -29.20 10.01 -67.18
C SER A 5 -28.71 11.23 -66.39
N ILE A 6 -29.21 12.43 -66.70
CA ILE A 6 -28.86 13.66 -65.97
C ILE A 6 -29.37 13.62 -64.53
N ASN A 7 -30.53 12.99 -64.31
CA ASN A 7 -31.10 12.85 -62.96
C ASN A 7 -30.29 11.87 -62.09
N LEU A 8 -29.85 10.74 -62.66
CA LEU A 8 -29.03 9.75 -61.96
C LEU A 8 -27.64 10.32 -61.56
N GLU A 9 -27.03 11.13 -62.41
CA GLU A 9 -25.74 11.79 -62.10
C GLU A 9 -25.87 12.77 -60.92
N SER A 10 -26.95 13.55 -60.89
CA SER A 10 -27.28 14.46 -59.79
C SER A 10 -27.53 13.70 -58.48
N GLU A 11 -28.27 12.58 -58.55
CA GLU A 11 -28.55 11.74 -57.39
C GLU A 11 -27.28 11.09 -56.83
N PHE A 12 -26.38 10.63 -57.70
CA PHE A 12 -25.07 10.11 -57.32
C PHE A 12 -24.20 11.18 -56.66
N GLU A 13 -24.10 12.38 -57.24
CA GLU A 13 -23.34 13.49 -56.63
C GLU A 13 -23.93 13.92 -55.29
N ASN A 14 -25.26 13.93 -55.14
CA ASN A 14 -25.90 14.19 -53.85
C ASN A 14 -25.55 13.12 -52.82
N ALA A 15 -25.52 11.84 -53.20
CA ALA A 15 -25.12 10.75 -52.32
C ALA A 15 -23.64 10.85 -51.92
N VAL A 16 -22.75 11.14 -52.86
CA VAL A 16 -21.31 11.33 -52.58
C VAL A 16 -21.08 12.51 -51.65
N ASN A 17 -21.78 13.63 -51.88
CA ASN A 17 -21.70 14.81 -51.01
C ASN A 17 -22.29 14.55 -49.63
N ALA A 18 -23.38 13.79 -49.52
CA ALA A 18 -23.93 13.37 -48.23
C ALA A 18 -22.93 12.52 -47.44
N VAL A 19 -22.27 11.56 -48.08
CA VAL A 19 -21.23 10.73 -47.45
C VAL A 19 -20.05 11.59 -47.02
N ARG A 20 -19.54 12.46 -47.89
CA ARG A 20 -18.42 13.37 -47.57
C ARG A 20 -18.76 14.27 -46.38
N ASN A 21 -19.95 14.85 -46.36
CA ASN A 21 -20.40 15.70 -45.26
C ASN A 21 -20.55 14.92 -43.95
N ALA A 22 -21.10 13.69 -43.99
CA ALA A 22 -21.20 12.83 -42.84
C ALA A 22 -19.82 12.47 -42.25
N PHE A 23 -18.85 12.16 -43.11
CA PHE A 23 -17.47 11.91 -42.69
C PHE A 23 -16.82 13.15 -42.09
N ASN A 24 -16.93 14.31 -42.76
CA ASN A 24 -16.40 15.57 -42.26
C ASN A 24 -16.98 15.93 -40.88
N ASN A 25 -18.30 15.80 -40.72
CA ASN A 25 -18.95 16.04 -39.43
C ASN A 25 -18.40 15.13 -38.33
N LYS A 26 -18.22 13.84 -38.64
CA LYS A 26 -17.67 12.88 -37.67
C LYS A 26 -16.22 13.15 -37.33
N ILE A 27 -15.42 13.62 -38.29
CA ILE A 27 -14.04 14.07 -38.05
C ILE A 27 -14.06 15.28 -37.12
N THR A 28 -14.88 16.30 -37.42
CA THR A 28 -14.97 17.50 -36.58
C THR A 28 -15.47 17.21 -35.16
N GLU A 29 -16.41 16.29 -35.00
CA GLU A 29 -16.88 15.84 -33.69
C GLU A 29 -15.75 15.17 -32.91
N LYS A 30 -15.01 14.27 -33.55
CA LYS A 30 -13.86 13.61 -32.93
C LYS A 30 -12.73 14.56 -32.60
N ASP A 31 -12.45 15.54 -33.45
CA ASP A 31 -11.47 16.59 -33.17
C ASP A 31 -11.90 17.42 -31.95
N SER A 32 -13.19 17.75 -31.83
CA SER A 32 -13.72 18.45 -30.65
C SER A 32 -13.60 17.62 -29.37
N GLU A 33 -13.88 16.32 -29.42
CA GLU A 33 -13.71 15.37 -28.31
C GLU A 33 -12.24 15.32 -27.86
N VAL A 34 -11.30 15.23 -28.81
CA VAL A 34 -9.86 15.25 -28.52
C VAL A 34 -9.43 16.54 -27.85
N ILE A 35 -9.97 17.69 -28.25
CA ILE A 35 -9.67 18.99 -27.61
C ILE A 35 -10.18 19.01 -26.18
N LEU A 36 -11.41 18.55 -25.93
CA LEU A 36 -11.98 18.48 -24.58
C LEU A 36 -11.17 17.55 -23.67
N LEU A 37 -10.82 16.35 -24.14
CA LEU A 37 -10.01 15.40 -23.39
C LEU A 37 -8.60 15.96 -23.09
N ARG A 38 -7.99 16.70 -24.02
CA ARG A 38 -6.71 17.37 -23.78
C ARG A 38 -6.83 18.44 -22.70
N ASN A 39 -7.90 19.22 -22.71
CA ASN A 39 -8.13 20.24 -21.70
C ASN A 39 -8.33 19.62 -20.31
N GLU A 40 -9.12 18.54 -20.23
CA GLU A 40 -9.32 17.79 -18.98
C GLU A 40 -8.01 17.17 -18.47
N LEU A 41 -7.21 16.58 -19.36
CA LEU A 41 -5.89 16.06 -19.03
C LEU A 41 -4.98 17.15 -18.42
N ILE A 42 -4.95 18.33 -19.04
CA ILE A 42 -4.17 19.48 -18.54
C ILE A 42 -4.66 19.91 -17.15
N GLN A 43 -5.98 19.96 -16.95
CA GLN A 43 -6.56 20.28 -15.65
C GLN A 43 -6.13 19.28 -14.58
N LYS A 44 -6.24 17.97 -14.86
CA LYS A 44 -5.79 16.91 -13.95
C LYS A 44 -4.29 16.97 -13.68
N GLN A 45 -3.48 17.29 -14.68
CA GLN A 45 -2.04 17.47 -14.50
C GLN A 45 -1.73 18.64 -13.54
N ASN A 46 -2.49 19.73 -13.62
CA ASN A 46 -2.34 20.87 -12.71
C ASN A 46 -2.78 20.52 -11.28
N GLU A 47 -3.91 19.82 -11.11
CA GLU A 47 -4.35 19.32 -9.80
C GLU A 47 -3.29 18.41 -9.16
N ILE A 48 -2.72 17.47 -9.93
CA ILE A 48 -1.63 16.59 -9.47
C ILE A 48 -0.43 17.42 -8.99
N LYS A 49 -0.03 18.43 -9.77
CA LYS A 49 1.09 19.30 -9.42
C LYS A 49 0.84 20.04 -8.09
N GLU A 50 -0.37 20.55 -7.87
CA GLU A 50 -0.75 21.20 -6.61
C GLU A 50 -0.71 20.23 -5.43
N TYR A 51 -1.25 19.02 -5.59
CA TYR A 51 -1.20 18.01 -4.53
C TYR A 51 0.23 17.58 -4.19
N VAL A 52 1.11 17.41 -5.19
CA VAL A 52 2.53 17.11 -4.98
C VAL A 52 3.22 18.22 -4.18
N GLN A 53 2.97 19.48 -4.52
CA GLN A 53 3.49 20.61 -3.74
C GLN A 53 2.97 20.60 -2.30
N LYS A 54 1.68 20.29 -2.11
CA LYS A 54 1.08 20.21 -0.78
C LYS A 54 1.69 19.09 0.07
N ILE A 55 1.92 17.92 -0.52
CA ILE A 55 2.59 16.80 0.13
C ILE A 55 3.99 17.22 0.59
N SER A 56 4.78 17.84 -0.29
CA SER A 56 6.13 18.32 0.03
C SER A 56 6.14 19.31 1.21
N GLN A 57 5.15 20.22 1.27
CA GLN A 57 5.02 21.15 2.40
C GLN A 57 4.70 20.43 3.72
N LEU A 58 3.80 19.45 3.68
CA LEU A 58 3.40 18.67 4.86
C LEU A 58 4.55 17.81 5.37
N GLU A 59 5.32 17.19 4.48
CA GLU A 59 6.53 16.44 4.83
C GLU A 59 7.56 17.33 5.54
N SER A 60 7.78 18.54 5.05
CA SER A 60 8.64 19.52 5.72
C SER A 60 8.14 19.88 7.13
N TYR A 61 6.81 19.98 7.30
CA TYR A 61 6.21 20.27 8.60
C TYR A 61 6.37 19.10 9.58
N ILE A 62 6.11 17.87 9.12
CA ILE A 62 6.31 16.64 9.91
C ILE A 62 7.77 16.54 10.36
N TYR A 63 8.72 16.74 9.46
CA TYR A 63 10.14 16.72 9.79
C TYR A 63 10.53 17.72 10.89
N LYS A 64 9.98 18.95 10.85
CA LYS A 64 10.20 19.96 11.90
C LYS A 64 9.58 19.55 13.23
N CYS A 65 8.38 18.99 13.20
CA CYS A 65 7.70 18.48 14.39
C CYS A 65 8.47 17.32 15.03
N ASP A 66 8.93 16.34 14.24
CA ASP A 66 9.72 15.21 14.73
C ASP A 66 11.04 15.66 15.34
N LYS A 67 11.72 16.63 14.71
CA LYS A 67 12.93 17.22 15.29
C LYS A 67 12.65 17.84 16.66
N LYS A 68 11.56 18.61 16.78
CA LYS A 68 11.17 19.23 18.06
C LYS A 68 10.79 18.18 19.11
N MET A 69 10.08 17.14 18.71
CA MET A 69 9.70 16.02 19.58
C MET A 69 10.95 15.32 20.14
N ASN A 70 11.95 15.05 19.29
CA ASN A 70 13.20 14.44 19.70
C ASN A 70 13.98 15.31 20.71
N GLU A 71 14.01 16.63 20.51
CA GLU A 71 14.62 17.54 21.49
C GLU A 71 13.86 17.55 22.82
N MET A 72 12.53 17.58 22.79
CA MET A 72 11.71 17.51 23.99
C MET A 72 11.88 16.17 24.73
N ALA A 73 11.95 15.06 24.01
CA ALA A 73 12.19 13.73 24.59
C ALA A 73 13.50 13.70 25.38
N LYS A 74 14.58 14.28 24.84
CA LYS A 74 15.86 14.41 25.57
C LYS A 74 15.72 15.21 26.87
N VAL A 75 14.96 16.30 26.85
CA VAL A 75 14.69 17.12 28.04
C VAL A 75 13.90 16.31 29.09
N ILE A 76 12.88 15.57 28.67
CA ILE A 76 12.09 14.70 29.55
C ILE A 76 12.97 13.62 30.19
N THR A 77 13.84 12.96 29.42
CA THR A 77 14.78 11.97 29.97
C THR A 77 15.72 12.60 31.00
N LYS A 78 16.27 13.79 30.73
CA LYS A 78 17.11 14.51 31.69
C LYS A 78 16.35 14.84 32.97
N LEU A 79 15.12 15.33 32.85
CA LEU A 79 14.29 15.68 34.00
C LEU A 79 13.90 14.44 34.82
N SER A 80 13.60 13.32 34.15
CA SER A 80 13.33 12.03 34.79
C SER A 80 14.54 11.54 35.61
N ASN A 81 15.73 11.59 35.01
CA ASN A 81 16.98 11.23 35.69
C ASN A 81 17.27 12.15 36.87
N PHE A 82 17.07 13.47 36.71
CA PHE A 82 17.21 14.43 37.79
C PHE A 82 16.25 14.12 38.95
N LYS A 83 14.97 13.89 38.66
CA LYS A 83 13.96 13.51 39.65
C LYS A 83 14.37 12.23 40.39
N LYS A 84 14.81 11.20 39.67
CA LYS A 84 15.29 9.94 40.26
C LYS A 84 16.45 10.17 41.21
N ASN A 85 17.46 10.93 40.77
CA ASN A 85 18.65 11.22 41.58
C ASN A 85 18.29 12.02 42.84
N VAL A 86 17.37 13.00 42.72
CA VAL A 86 16.89 13.78 43.87
C VAL A 86 16.17 12.87 44.87
N LEU A 87 15.24 12.02 44.42
CA LEU A 87 14.55 11.07 45.29
C LEU A 87 15.53 10.13 45.99
N GLN A 88 16.47 9.55 45.25
CA GLN A 88 17.48 8.64 45.79
C GLN A 88 18.40 9.34 46.80
N SER A 89 18.68 10.63 46.62
CA SER A 89 19.45 11.42 47.59
C SER A 89 18.71 11.65 48.91
N PHE A 90 17.37 11.61 48.91
CA PHE A 90 16.56 11.65 50.12
C PHE A 90 16.37 10.27 50.75
N GLU A 91 16.22 9.23 49.93
CA GLU A 91 16.08 7.83 50.36
C GLU A 91 17.38 7.32 51.04
N ASN A 92 18.55 7.65 50.47
CA ASN A 92 19.85 7.32 51.07
C ASN A 92 20.16 8.12 52.35
N LYS A 93 19.46 9.23 52.63
CA LYS A 93 19.61 9.99 53.88
C LYS A 93 18.75 9.43 55.03
N GLN A 94 17.78 8.56 54.73
CA GLN A 94 16.96 7.87 55.74
C GLN A 94 17.59 6.55 56.21
N ASN A 95 18.50 5.95 55.43
CA ASN A 95 19.12 4.64 55.74
C ASN A 95 20.46 4.73 56.51
N MET A 96 20.61 5.71 57.41
CA MET A 96 21.76 5.78 58.34
C MET A 96 21.30 5.75 59.79
N LYS A 97 20.29 4.95 60.09
CA LYS A 97 20.04 4.40 61.42
C LYS A 97 19.46 3.00 61.27
N ASP A 98 20.14 2.05 61.90
CA ASP A 98 19.65 0.78 62.41
C ASP A 98 20.38 -0.43 61.82
N ASP A 99 21.31 -0.86 62.66
CA ASP A 99 22.12 -2.06 62.56
C ASP A 99 21.27 -3.27 62.97
N ASN A 100 21.52 -4.39 62.30
CA ASN A 100 21.12 -5.77 62.62
C ASN A 100 19.74 -6.32 62.20
N SER A 101 19.86 -7.27 61.26
CA SER A 101 19.27 -8.63 61.29
C SER A 101 18.00 -8.90 60.46
N ILE A 102 18.25 -9.70 59.41
CA ILE A 102 17.45 -10.84 58.91
C ILE A 102 16.40 -10.56 57.81
N GLU A 103 16.71 -11.19 56.66
CA GLU A 103 15.84 -11.68 55.58
C GLU A 103 15.05 -10.68 54.71
N HIS A 104 15.41 -10.60 53.42
CA HIS A 104 14.76 -11.53 52.49
C HIS A 104 15.51 -11.67 51.15
N GLU A 105 15.80 -12.93 50.87
CA GLU A 105 16.44 -13.50 49.70
C GLU A 105 15.45 -13.58 48.50
N PHE A 106 15.95 -13.23 47.31
CA PHE A 106 15.50 -13.63 45.95
C PHE A 106 14.08 -13.19 45.50
N ILE A 107 13.88 -12.71 44.26
CA ILE A 107 13.74 -13.58 43.07
C ILE A 107 14.13 -12.86 41.78
N LYS A 108 14.94 -13.56 41.01
CA LYS A 108 15.32 -13.35 39.61
C LYS A 108 14.35 -14.18 38.75
N GLN A 109 13.65 -13.50 37.82
CA GLN A 109 13.10 -14.01 36.55
C GLN A 109 12.04 -15.15 36.54
N THR A 110 11.25 -15.13 35.45
CA THR A 110 10.47 -16.20 34.79
C THR A 110 9.01 -16.50 35.19
N GLU A 111 8.21 -16.69 34.13
CA GLU A 111 6.77 -16.94 34.00
C GLU A 111 6.24 -18.13 34.82
N LEU A 112 4.97 -18.10 35.26
CA LEU A 112 3.98 -19.15 34.99
C LEU A 112 2.54 -18.78 35.40
N GLN A 113 1.62 -19.57 34.85
CA GLN A 113 0.19 -19.37 34.63
C GLN A 113 -0.75 -19.54 35.85
N ASN A 114 -1.86 -18.80 35.79
CA ASN A 114 -3.26 -19.19 36.01
C ASN A 114 -3.79 -19.81 37.35
N SER A 115 -4.91 -19.18 37.76
CA SER A 115 -6.18 -19.75 38.26
C SER A 115 -6.45 -20.08 39.74
N THR A 116 -7.37 -19.25 40.28
CA THR A 116 -8.62 -19.58 41.03
C THR A 116 -8.56 -19.97 42.52
N THR A 117 -9.14 -19.12 43.39
CA THR A 117 -10.46 -19.33 44.06
C THR A 117 -10.53 -18.75 45.51
N ASN A 118 -11.49 -17.84 45.71
CA ASN A 118 -12.31 -17.52 46.90
C ASN A 118 -11.68 -17.25 48.30
N ASN A 119 -11.97 -16.08 48.88
CA ASN A 119 -13.15 -15.86 49.73
C ASN A 119 -13.24 -14.43 50.34
N ASN A 120 -14.50 -14.03 50.58
CA ASN A 120 -15.05 -12.73 50.93
C ASN A 120 -14.60 -12.10 52.27
N SER A 121 -14.54 -10.75 52.32
CA SER A 121 -15.47 -9.90 53.11
C SER A 121 -15.17 -8.37 53.06
N ASN A 122 -15.99 -7.62 52.29
CA ASN A 122 -16.71 -6.37 52.64
C ASN A 122 -16.09 -5.36 53.67
N LYS A 123 -15.91 -4.04 53.43
CA LYS A 123 -16.82 -3.00 52.88
C LYS A 123 -16.08 -1.66 52.55
N ASN A 124 -16.60 -0.94 51.53
CA ASN A 124 -16.71 0.52 51.30
C ASN A 124 -15.41 1.37 51.13
N SER A 125 -15.26 2.35 50.23
CA SER A 125 -16.04 2.93 49.12
C SER A 125 -15.11 3.84 48.28
N LEU A 126 -15.45 3.97 46.98
CA LEU A 126 -15.30 5.16 46.13
C LEU A 126 -14.02 5.39 45.27
N SER A 127 -14.21 5.12 43.97
CA SER A 127 -13.86 5.92 42.78
C SER A 127 -12.55 5.72 41.99
N SER A 128 -12.79 5.66 40.66
CA SER A 128 -12.02 6.16 39.52
C SER A 128 -10.88 5.30 38.92
N MET A 129 -11.24 4.77 37.75
CA MET A 129 -10.44 4.38 36.57
C MET A 129 -8.94 4.74 36.60
N LYS A 130 -8.10 3.71 36.56
CA LYS A 130 -6.74 3.76 36.03
C LYS A 130 -6.50 2.56 35.14
N SER A 131 -6.47 2.76 33.83
CA SER A 131 -5.85 1.83 32.90
C SER A 131 -4.36 2.11 32.83
N ASN A 132 -3.62 1.15 33.36
CA ASN A 132 -2.17 1.05 33.41
C ASN A 132 -1.68 0.50 32.05
N ILE A 133 -0.79 1.21 31.35
CA ILE A 133 0.02 0.63 30.27
C ILE A 133 1.49 0.94 30.59
N ASN A 134 2.19 -0.12 30.98
CA ASN A 134 3.63 -0.12 31.12
C ASN A 134 4.29 -0.18 29.74
N SER A 135 5.31 0.66 29.61
CA SER A 135 6.31 0.67 28.57
C SER A 135 7.07 -0.66 28.50
N SER A 136 7.32 -1.14 27.28
CA SER A 136 8.52 -1.92 26.97
C SER A 136 9.28 -1.22 25.85
N ASN A 137 10.51 -0.84 26.18
CA ASN A 137 11.52 -0.37 25.24
C ASN A 137 11.96 -1.53 24.35
N THR A 138 11.88 -1.37 23.03
CA THR A 138 12.81 -2.01 22.10
C THR A 138 13.32 -0.96 21.13
N SER A 139 14.58 -0.58 21.36
CA SER A 139 15.43 0.15 20.44
C SER A 139 15.48 -0.55 19.08
N SER A 140 15.11 0.15 18.02
CA SER A 140 15.58 -0.12 16.67
C SER A 140 15.68 1.20 15.94
N ALA A 141 16.86 1.79 16.00
CA ALA A 141 17.29 2.78 15.04
C ALA A 141 17.18 2.15 13.65
N SER A 142 16.18 2.56 12.88
CA SER A 142 16.18 2.38 11.43
C SER A 142 16.37 3.75 10.83
N THR A 143 17.63 4.09 10.56
CA THR A 143 18.00 5.09 9.57
C THR A 143 17.26 4.76 8.27
N LEU A 144 16.18 5.48 8.00
CA LEU A 144 15.51 5.46 6.69
C LEU A 144 16.36 6.28 5.71
N LEU A 145 17.50 5.69 5.30
CA LEU A 145 18.12 5.99 4.01
C LEU A 145 17.26 5.30 2.95
N PHE A 146 16.17 5.97 2.56
CA PHE A 146 15.53 5.62 1.31
C PHE A 146 16.42 6.16 0.19
N ASN A 147 16.98 5.21 -0.57
CA ASN A 147 17.62 5.50 -1.83
C ASN A 147 16.69 6.37 -2.67
N LYS A 148 17.24 7.53 -3.01
CA LYS A 148 16.75 8.50 -3.97
C LYS A 148 16.60 7.78 -5.31
N TYR A 149 15.43 7.21 -5.58
CA TYR A 149 15.07 6.81 -6.93
C TYR A 149 14.47 8.04 -7.61
N ASP A 150 15.27 8.63 -8.48
CA ASP A 150 14.91 9.74 -9.36
C ASP A 150 13.67 9.34 -10.18
N LEU A 151 12.61 10.14 -10.05
CA LEU A 151 11.30 9.90 -10.66
C LEU A 151 11.22 10.38 -12.12
N ASP A 152 12.36 10.65 -12.75
CA ASP A 152 12.43 11.34 -14.05
C ASP A 152 12.53 10.39 -15.26
N ASP A 153 12.62 9.06 -15.08
CA ASP A 153 13.03 8.14 -16.17
C ASP A 153 11.98 7.12 -16.64
N PHE A 154 10.68 7.38 -16.45
CA PHE A 154 9.59 6.44 -16.82
C PHE A 154 8.75 6.83 -18.04
N ASN A 155 9.20 7.78 -18.86
CA ASN A 155 8.43 8.29 -20.01
C ASN A 155 8.93 7.94 -21.42
N ASP A 156 9.96 7.08 -21.59
CA ASP A 156 10.51 6.78 -22.94
C ASP A 156 10.16 5.40 -23.54
N PHE A 157 9.19 4.67 -22.98
CA PHE A 157 8.88 3.30 -23.41
C PHE A 157 7.59 3.16 -24.24
N ASN A 158 7.34 4.07 -25.19
CA ASN A 158 6.15 3.97 -26.07
C ASN A 158 6.42 4.05 -27.58
N GLY A 159 7.64 3.80 -28.05
CA GLY A 159 8.04 4.18 -29.41
C GLY A 159 8.52 3.12 -30.40
N LYS A 160 8.88 1.90 -30.00
CA LYS A 160 9.45 0.89 -30.94
C LYS A 160 9.10 -0.53 -30.49
N TYR A 161 9.03 -1.44 -31.46
CA TYR A 161 8.64 -2.85 -31.35
C TYR A 161 7.12 -3.11 -31.41
N PHE A 162 6.55 -3.05 -32.62
CA PHE A 162 5.98 -4.23 -33.27
C PHE A 162 5.63 -3.86 -34.73
N SER A 163 6.61 -3.97 -35.60
CA SER A 163 6.39 -4.12 -37.03
C SER A 163 7.44 -5.08 -37.58
N LYS A 164 7.14 -6.38 -37.57
CA LYS A 164 7.67 -7.33 -38.55
C LYS A 164 6.88 -8.64 -38.59
N LYS A 165 6.03 -8.71 -39.60
CA LYS A 165 5.71 -9.81 -40.52
C LYS A 165 5.90 -11.25 -40.04
N GLU A 166 4.77 -11.96 -40.11
CA GLU A 166 4.56 -13.37 -40.40
C GLU A 166 5.77 -14.12 -41.04
N SER A 167 6.04 -15.30 -40.50
CA SER A 167 6.46 -16.44 -41.34
C SER A 167 6.01 -17.75 -40.70
N ILE A 168 5.08 -18.41 -41.39
CA ILE A 168 4.62 -19.77 -41.15
C ILE A 168 5.76 -20.73 -41.50
N LYS A 169 6.19 -21.57 -40.56
CA LYS A 169 6.86 -22.84 -40.87
C LYS A 169 6.30 -23.96 -39.99
N LYS A 170 5.55 -24.87 -40.62
CA LYS A 170 5.22 -26.19 -40.09
C LYS A 170 6.47 -27.07 -40.19
N SER A 171 6.80 -27.81 -39.13
CA SER A 171 7.57 -29.05 -39.22
C SER A 171 7.17 -29.98 -38.08
N TYR A 172 6.89 -31.22 -38.46
CA TYR A 172 6.43 -32.36 -37.70
C TYR A 172 7.60 -32.94 -36.88
N ASP A 173 7.40 -33.31 -35.61
CA ASP A 173 7.71 -34.64 -35.06
C ASP A 173 7.30 -34.78 -33.57
N SER A 174 6.56 -35.85 -33.30
CA SER A 174 6.23 -36.63 -32.09
C SER A 174 6.16 -36.06 -30.64
N PRO A 175 5.26 -36.63 -29.80
CA PRO A 175 4.88 -36.11 -28.49
C PRO A 175 5.76 -36.67 -27.36
N ILE A 176 6.41 -35.77 -26.62
CA ILE A 176 6.99 -36.08 -25.30
C ILE A 176 6.10 -35.37 -24.27
N PRO A 177 5.40 -36.11 -23.37
CA PRO A 177 4.78 -35.53 -22.20
C PRO A 177 5.90 -34.99 -21.28
N ARG A 178 6.26 -33.73 -21.47
CA ARG A 178 7.05 -33.00 -20.48
C ARG A 178 6.10 -32.69 -19.33
N GLU A 179 6.28 -33.40 -18.22
CA GLU A 179 5.74 -33.04 -16.93
C GLU A 179 5.95 -31.55 -16.72
N HIS A 180 4.85 -30.84 -16.49
CA HIS A 180 4.85 -29.41 -16.26
C HIS A 180 5.76 -29.11 -15.06
N PRO A 181 6.75 -28.21 -15.18
CA PRO A 181 7.33 -27.59 -14.00
C PRO A 181 6.18 -26.94 -13.22
N PRO A 182 6.22 -26.88 -11.88
CA PRO A 182 5.22 -26.12 -11.15
C PRO A 182 5.22 -24.72 -11.73
N GLU A 183 4.06 -24.24 -12.20
CA GLU A 183 3.89 -22.87 -12.67
C GLU A 183 4.16 -21.94 -11.48
N THR A 184 5.44 -21.65 -11.24
CA THR A 184 5.87 -20.67 -10.24
C THR A 184 5.46 -19.32 -10.80
N ILE A 185 4.35 -18.80 -10.29
CA ILE A 185 3.85 -17.49 -10.67
C ILE A 185 4.90 -16.46 -10.29
N ASP A 186 5.38 -15.68 -11.27
CA ASP A 186 6.26 -14.55 -10.99
C ASP A 186 5.45 -13.46 -10.28
N GLY A 187 5.88 -13.07 -9.08
CA GLY A 187 5.27 -12.00 -8.32
C GLY A 187 5.21 -10.69 -9.10
N ARG A 188 6.21 -10.40 -9.95
CA ARG A 188 6.21 -9.18 -10.78
C ARG A 188 5.07 -9.17 -11.78
N ASP A 189 4.84 -10.29 -12.45
CA ASP A 189 3.78 -10.39 -13.45
C ASP A 189 2.40 -10.48 -12.80
N PHE A 190 2.30 -11.10 -11.62
CA PHE A 190 1.10 -11.03 -10.78
C PHE A 190 0.71 -9.58 -10.47
N PHE A 191 1.64 -8.74 -9.98
CA PHE A 191 1.32 -7.35 -9.63
C PHE A 191 0.98 -6.49 -10.86
N LYS A 192 1.61 -6.74 -12.02
CA LYS A 192 1.21 -6.10 -13.28
C LYS A 192 -0.23 -6.47 -13.67
N LEU A 193 -0.55 -7.76 -13.64
CA LEU A 193 -1.88 -8.27 -13.96
C LEU A 193 -2.93 -7.71 -12.98
N ALA A 194 -2.65 -7.79 -11.68
CA ALA A 194 -3.51 -7.27 -10.63
C ALA A 194 -3.76 -5.77 -10.80
N ARG A 195 -2.73 -4.97 -11.16
CA ARG A 195 -2.90 -3.53 -11.39
C ARG A 195 -3.82 -3.23 -12.57
N SER A 196 -3.77 -4.04 -13.62
CA SER A 196 -4.63 -3.88 -14.81
C SER A 196 -6.07 -4.31 -14.60
N LYS A 197 -6.31 -5.29 -13.72
CA LYS A 197 -7.64 -5.89 -13.48
C LYS A 197 -8.41 -5.26 -12.33
N LEU A 198 -7.72 -4.84 -11.28
CA LEU A 198 -8.34 -4.34 -10.05
C LEU A 198 -8.62 -2.84 -10.13
N SER A 199 -9.69 -2.41 -9.46
CA SER A 199 -9.92 -0.99 -9.21
C SER A 199 -8.79 -0.41 -8.34
N TYR A 200 -8.66 0.91 -8.33
CA TYR A 200 -7.65 1.59 -7.52
C TYR A 200 -7.74 1.21 -6.03
N ASP A 201 -8.95 1.18 -5.47
CA ASP A 201 -9.18 0.85 -4.07
C ASP A 201 -8.88 -0.61 -3.76
N GLN A 202 -9.27 -1.52 -4.66
CA GLN A 202 -8.99 -2.96 -4.54
C GLN A 202 -7.48 -3.25 -4.60
N PHE A 203 -6.77 -2.62 -5.54
CA PHE A 203 -5.32 -2.77 -5.68
C PHE A 203 -4.58 -2.17 -4.47
N THR A 204 -5.04 -1.03 -3.95
CA THR A 204 -4.47 -0.43 -2.73
C THR A 204 -4.69 -1.34 -1.52
N SER A 205 -5.87 -1.93 -1.39
CA SER A 205 -6.17 -2.92 -0.35
C SER A 205 -5.28 -4.17 -0.45
N LEU A 206 -5.03 -4.66 -1.67
CA LEU A 206 -4.07 -5.75 -1.92
C LEU A 206 -2.67 -5.39 -1.43
N LEU A 207 -2.15 -4.20 -1.77
CA LEU A 207 -0.83 -3.74 -1.31
C LEU A 207 -0.75 -3.60 0.21
N ALA A 208 -1.81 -3.10 0.86
CA ALA A 208 -1.87 -2.97 2.31
C ALA A 208 -1.76 -4.33 3.01
N ASN A 209 -2.48 -5.34 2.52
CA ASN A 209 -2.43 -6.71 3.05
C ASN A 209 -1.07 -7.38 2.80
N VAL A 210 -0.48 -7.21 1.61
CA VAL A 210 0.89 -7.70 1.32
C VAL A 210 1.92 -7.07 2.24
N LYS A 211 1.82 -5.76 2.47
CA LYS A 211 2.73 -5.04 3.36
C LYS A 211 2.61 -5.53 4.81
N ALA A 212 1.38 -5.69 5.31
CA ALA A 212 1.14 -6.19 6.66
C ALA A 212 1.63 -7.64 6.84
N TYR A 213 1.46 -8.49 5.83
CA TYR A 213 2.03 -9.84 5.82
C TYR A 213 3.56 -9.82 5.85
N ASN A 214 4.19 -8.99 5.00
CA ASN A 214 5.65 -8.87 4.94
C ASN A 214 6.26 -8.31 6.23
N ASN A 215 5.54 -7.45 6.94
CA ASN A 215 5.94 -6.91 8.25
C ASN A 215 5.73 -7.90 9.41
N ARG A 216 5.13 -9.08 9.16
CA ARG A 216 4.69 -10.03 10.19
C ARG A 216 3.62 -9.49 11.13
N ASP A 217 2.93 -8.42 10.73
CA ASP A 217 1.77 -7.85 11.46
C ASP A 217 0.50 -8.70 11.25
N GLN A 218 0.46 -9.51 10.19
CA GLN A 218 -0.64 -10.39 9.85
C GLN A 218 -0.14 -11.77 9.44
N GLY A 219 -0.83 -12.82 9.91
CA GLY A 219 -0.56 -14.20 9.52
C GLY A 219 -1.19 -14.57 8.18
N LYS A 220 -0.64 -15.59 7.52
CA LYS A 220 -1.05 -16.07 6.19
C LYS A 220 -2.56 -16.24 6.03
N GLY A 221 -3.22 -16.95 6.97
CA GLY A 221 -4.66 -17.19 6.91
C GLY A 221 -5.49 -15.90 6.96
N LYS A 222 -5.07 -14.93 7.79
CA LYS A 222 -5.76 -13.64 7.89
C LYS A 222 -5.57 -12.78 6.65
N THR A 223 -4.38 -12.82 6.05
CA THR A 223 -4.07 -12.15 4.79
C THR A 223 -4.91 -12.70 3.64
N LEU A 224 -5.07 -14.03 3.54
CA LEU A 224 -5.91 -14.65 2.52
C LEU A 224 -7.39 -14.28 2.69
N GLU A 225 -7.93 -14.36 3.90
CA GLU A 225 -9.32 -13.97 4.20
C GLU A 225 -9.59 -12.50 3.81
N ASN A 226 -8.71 -11.57 4.20
CA ASN A 226 -8.87 -10.16 3.87
C ASN A 226 -8.80 -9.89 2.36
N ILE A 227 -7.95 -10.62 1.64
CA ILE A 227 -7.79 -10.49 0.19
C ILE A 227 -8.98 -11.10 -0.54
N GLU A 228 -9.55 -12.20 -0.04
CA GLU A 228 -10.80 -12.77 -0.55
C GLU A 228 -11.97 -11.79 -0.44
N ILE A 229 -12.09 -11.15 0.73
CA ILE A 229 -13.09 -10.10 0.97
C ILE A 229 -12.85 -8.87 0.08
N ALA A 230 -11.59 -8.48 -0.12
CA ALA A 230 -11.24 -7.27 -0.88
C ALA A 230 -11.34 -7.43 -2.40
N LEU A 231 -10.97 -8.60 -2.95
CA LEU A 231 -11.09 -8.87 -4.38
C LEU A 231 -12.51 -9.28 -4.79
N GLY A 232 -13.29 -9.82 -3.86
CA GLY A 232 -14.65 -10.29 -4.11
C GLY A 232 -14.71 -11.45 -5.12
N GLU A 233 -15.89 -12.07 -5.24
CA GLU A 233 -16.15 -13.19 -6.17
C GLU A 233 -15.74 -12.88 -7.63
N THR A 234 -15.68 -11.60 -8.00
CA THR A 234 -15.36 -11.09 -9.34
C THR A 234 -13.96 -11.44 -9.83
N HIS A 235 -12.97 -11.54 -8.92
CA HIS A 235 -11.55 -11.72 -9.29
C HIS A 235 -10.91 -12.93 -8.58
N HIS A 236 -11.67 -14.02 -8.51
CA HIS A 236 -11.23 -15.28 -7.88
C HIS A 236 -9.99 -15.91 -8.54
N ASP A 237 -9.71 -15.59 -9.81
CA ASP A 237 -8.50 -16.03 -10.52
C ASP A 237 -7.22 -15.37 -9.98
N LEU A 238 -7.30 -14.10 -9.58
CA LEU A 238 -6.20 -13.39 -8.91
C LEU A 238 -5.98 -13.91 -7.50
N TYR A 239 -7.05 -14.24 -6.77
CA TYR A 239 -6.95 -14.87 -5.45
C TYR A 239 -6.17 -16.19 -5.51
N LYS A 240 -6.53 -17.10 -6.43
CA LYS A 240 -5.83 -18.38 -6.63
C LYS A 240 -4.36 -18.21 -7.01
N GLN A 241 -4.05 -17.19 -7.81
CA GLN A 241 -2.66 -16.88 -8.16
C GLN A 241 -1.87 -16.35 -6.95
N PHE A 242 -2.49 -15.49 -6.15
CA PHE A 242 -1.88 -14.95 -4.93
C PHE A 242 -1.65 -16.03 -3.87
N GLU A 243 -2.58 -16.96 -3.74
CA GLU A 243 -2.48 -18.14 -2.86
C GLU A 243 -1.26 -19.01 -3.21
N LYS A 244 -1.06 -19.29 -4.51
CA LYS A 244 0.12 -19.99 -5.01
C LYS A 244 1.42 -19.19 -4.78
N LEU A 245 1.39 -17.86 -4.94
CA LEU A 245 2.54 -16.97 -4.71
C LEU A 245 2.99 -16.97 -3.23
N LEU A 246 2.04 -17.12 -2.30
CA LEU A 246 2.27 -17.27 -0.86
C LEU A 246 2.84 -18.64 -0.45
N GLY A 247 3.19 -19.50 -1.42
CA GLY A 247 3.77 -20.81 -1.18
C GLY A 247 2.79 -21.74 -0.47
N ILE A 248 1.64 -22.00 -1.09
CA ILE A 248 0.84 -23.19 -0.75
C ILE A 248 1.34 -24.35 -1.61
N TYR A 249 2.21 -25.15 -1.02
CA TYR A 249 2.29 -26.61 -1.17
C TYR A 249 2.66 -27.21 0.18
#